data_AF-A0A075Q1R7-F1
#
_entry.id   AF-A0A075Q1R7-F1
#
_cell.length_a   1.000
_cell.length_b   1.000
_cell.length_c   1.000
_cell.angle_alpha   90.00
_cell.angle_beta   90.00
_cell.angle_gamma   90.00
#
_symmetry.space_group_name_H-M   'P 1'
#
loop_
_entity.id
_entity.type
_entity.pdbx_description
1 polymer ?
#
loop_
_entity_poly.entity_id
_entity_poly.type
_entity_poly.pdbx_seq_one_letter_code
_entity_poly.pdbx_strand_id
1 'polypeptide(L)'
;VAYALCSHVDLSQLFYTIDNQYLPGLLRAGFYDLLISIHLERAKEAKLMMNNEFIIPITDETRKIELYPDELKRHGLPGVGLSTCLKPGFNFSTPCFIAASEEHQKPSPEIPLEILKTKAISMLTEAVHYSGVHIRDPVGGKVEFQFVPVLKLIGTLLVMGVFDDDDVKQILLLIDPNVFGDHTEETEEKTEKEEVTQIEEKAVEAGEEALKETKPLMKG
;
A
#
# COMPACT_ATOMS: atom_id res chain seq x y z
N VAL A 1 26.82 14.12 4.99
CA VAL A 1 26.71 12.90 5.82
C VAL A 1 26.17 11.72 5.03
N ALA A 2 24.95 11.77 4.46
CA ALA A 2 24.35 10.67 3.68
C ALA A 2 25.32 10.00 2.68
N TYR A 3 25.98 10.79 1.81
CA TYR A 3 27.01 10.28 0.89
C TYR A 3 28.14 9.51 1.57
N ALA A 4 28.63 9.96 2.74
CA ALA A 4 29.67 9.26 3.49
C ALA A 4 29.15 7.95 4.11
N LEU A 5 27.86 7.84 4.45
CA LEU A 5 27.29 6.57 4.89
C LEU A 5 27.22 5.54 3.75
N CYS A 6 27.07 5.98 2.50
CA CYS A 6 27.11 5.11 1.31
C CYS A 6 28.48 4.44 1.06
N SER A 7 29.57 4.84 1.73
CA SER A 7 30.85 4.08 1.69
C SER A 7 30.95 3.03 2.80
N HIS A 8 30.03 3.04 3.78
CA HIS A 8 29.97 2.07 4.87
C HIS A 8 28.88 1.01 4.67
N VAL A 9 27.74 1.42 4.12
CA VAL A 9 26.64 0.55 3.70
C VAL A 9 26.34 0.85 2.25
N ASP A 10 26.59 -0.12 1.37
CA ASP A 10 26.38 0.07 -0.06
C ASP A 10 24.95 -0.26 -0.47
N LEU A 11 24.61 0.11 -1.70
CA LEU A 11 23.25 -0.08 -2.23
C LEU A 11 22.92 -1.57 -2.43
N SER A 12 23.91 -2.42 -2.72
CA SER A 12 23.69 -3.85 -2.90
C SER A 12 23.35 -4.55 -1.58
N GLN A 13 24.01 -4.17 -0.47
CA GLN A 13 23.63 -4.61 0.88
C GLN A 13 22.20 -4.20 1.23
N LEU A 14 21.79 -2.97 0.94
CA LEU A 14 20.42 -2.51 1.20
C LEU A 14 19.38 -3.37 0.45
N PHE A 15 19.56 -3.59 -0.86
CA PHE A 15 18.65 -4.45 -1.63
C PHE A 15 18.68 -5.92 -1.16
N TYR A 16 19.85 -6.44 -0.76
CA TYR A 16 19.93 -7.77 -0.16
C TYR A 16 19.13 -7.88 1.16
N THR A 17 19.16 -6.85 2.01
CA THR A 17 18.37 -6.84 3.27
C THR A 17 16.86 -6.72 3.06
N ILE A 18 16.44 -6.15 1.94
CA ILE A 18 15.04 -6.11 1.51
C ILE A 18 14.56 -7.54 1.18
N ASP A 19 15.32 -8.23 0.34
CA ASP A 19 15.00 -9.57 -0.20
C ASP A 19 15.14 -10.69 0.84
N ASN A 20 15.95 -10.50 1.88
CA ASN A 20 16.21 -11.53 2.89
C ASN A 20 15.07 -11.65 3.91
N GLN A 21 14.26 -12.70 3.75
CA GLN A 21 13.15 -13.06 4.64
C GLN A 21 13.59 -13.57 6.04
N TYR A 22 14.82 -14.07 6.16
CA TYR A 22 15.38 -14.66 7.40
C TYR A 22 16.15 -13.66 8.26
N LEU A 23 16.16 -12.38 7.88
CA LEU A 23 16.87 -11.33 8.61
C LEU A 23 16.17 -11.05 9.95
N PRO A 24 16.90 -10.96 11.09
CA PRO A 24 16.29 -10.65 12.39
C PRO A 24 15.50 -9.34 12.34
N GLY A 25 14.28 -9.33 12.91
CA GLY A 25 13.32 -8.23 12.71
C GLY A 25 13.83 -6.83 13.07
N LEU A 26 14.63 -6.71 14.14
CA LEU A 26 15.28 -5.44 14.51
C LEU A 26 16.26 -4.94 13.44
N LEU A 27 17.03 -5.86 12.84
CA LEU A 27 18.00 -5.53 11.79
C LEU A 27 17.28 -5.18 10.48
N ARG A 28 16.20 -5.91 10.15
CA ARG A 28 15.31 -5.57 9.03
C ARG A 28 14.71 -4.17 9.20
N ALA A 29 14.09 -3.87 10.34
CA ALA A 29 13.55 -2.54 10.62
C ALA A 29 14.63 -1.44 10.52
N GLY A 30 15.79 -1.67 11.11
CA GLY A 30 16.92 -0.73 11.07
C GLY A 30 17.43 -0.44 9.66
N PHE A 31 17.55 -1.44 8.78
CA PHE A 31 17.99 -1.22 7.40
C PHE A 31 16.94 -0.48 6.55
N TYR A 32 15.65 -0.71 6.78
CA TYR A 32 14.59 0.05 6.11
C TYR A 32 14.58 1.52 6.56
N ASP A 33 14.66 1.76 7.86
CA ASP A 33 14.75 3.12 8.42
C ASP A 33 16.04 3.83 7.94
N LEU A 34 17.16 3.10 7.79
CA LEU A 34 18.40 3.62 7.22
C LEU A 34 18.26 4.00 5.73
N LEU A 35 17.67 3.12 4.92
CA LEU A 35 17.41 3.37 3.49
C LEU A 35 16.53 4.61 3.30
N ILE A 36 15.44 4.71 4.07
CA ILE A 36 14.54 5.87 4.06
C ILE A 36 15.34 7.13 4.45
N SER A 37 16.07 7.09 5.58
CA SER A 37 16.83 8.25 6.10
C SER A 37 17.91 8.76 5.14
N ILE A 38 18.62 7.86 4.46
CA ILE A 38 19.75 8.22 3.57
C ILE A 38 19.25 8.70 2.20
N HIS A 39 18.31 7.98 1.58
CA HIS A 39 17.94 8.20 0.19
C HIS A 39 16.63 8.99 0.03
N LEU A 40 15.59 8.64 0.80
CA LEU A 40 14.21 9.05 0.51
C LEU A 40 13.72 10.24 1.33
N GLU A 41 14.20 10.39 2.56
CA GLU A 41 13.67 11.33 3.57
C GLU A 41 13.57 12.75 3.04
N ARG A 42 14.64 13.26 2.41
CA ARG A 42 14.69 14.63 1.90
C ARG A 42 13.79 14.88 0.69
N ALA A 43 13.52 13.85 -0.12
CA ALA A 43 12.56 13.94 -1.22
C ALA A 43 11.12 13.91 -0.69
N LYS A 44 10.84 13.07 0.32
CA LYS A 44 9.58 13.01 1.05
C LYS A 44 9.28 14.35 1.74
N GLU A 45 10.24 14.92 2.48
CA GLU A 45 10.12 16.23 3.13
C GLU A 45 9.79 17.35 2.13
N ALA A 46 10.50 17.42 0.99
CA ALA A 46 10.23 18.42 -0.03
C ALA A 46 8.79 18.35 -0.58
N LYS A 47 8.25 17.15 -0.77
CA LYS A 47 6.85 16.93 -1.20
C LYS A 47 5.86 17.32 -0.10
N LEU A 48 6.14 16.97 1.16
CA LEU A 48 5.29 17.30 2.31
C LEU A 48 5.20 18.81 2.57
N MET A 49 6.33 19.52 2.50
CA MET A 49 6.40 20.97 2.68
C MET A 49 5.49 21.74 1.71
N MET A 50 5.36 21.24 0.47
CA MET A 50 4.52 21.82 -0.59
C MET A 50 3.22 21.02 -0.81
N ASN A 51 2.80 20.19 0.14
CA ASN A 51 1.63 19.34 -0.06
C ASN A 51 0.31 20.13 -0.11
N ASN A 52 0.23 21.17 0.73
CA ASN A 52 -0.93 22.05 0.86
C ASN A 52 -0.89 23.24 -0.12
N GLU A 53 0.07 23.26 -1.05
CA GLU A 53 0.22 24.26 -2.10
C GLU A 53 -0.29 23.69 -3.44
N PHE A 54 -1.21 24.41 -4.07
CA PHE A 54 -1.86 24.00 -5.32
C PHE A 54 -1.58 25.02 -6.42
N ILE A 55 -0.53 24.77 -7.20
CA ILE A 55 -0.16 25.59 -8.35
C ILE A 55 -0.48 24.79 -9.61
N ILE A 56 -1.52 25.20 -10.34
CA ILE A 56 -2.05 24.46 -11.49
C ILE A 56 -1.85 25.30 -12.77
N PRO A 57 -1.11 24.82 -13.78
CA PRO A 57 -0.92 25.51 -15.04
C PRO A 57 -2.15 25.37 -15.94
N ILE A 58 -2.45 26.39 -16.74
CA ILE A 58 -3.53 26.35 -17.74
C ILE A 58 -3.01 25.66 -19.00
N THR A 59 -3.34 24.38 -19.15
CA THR A 59 -2.96 23.52 -20.29
C THR A 59 -4.15 22.71 -20.78
N ASP A 60 -4.06 22.13 -21.98
CA ASP A 60 -5.09 21.21 -22.51
C ASP A 60 -5.19 19.91 -21.68
N GLU A 61 -4.18 19.57 -20.91
CA GLU A 61 -4.21 18.48 -19.92
C GLU A 61 -5.10 18.88 -18.73
N THR A 62 -4.83 20.03 -18.09
CA THR A 62 -5.67 20.55 -16.99
C THR A 62 -7.14 20.69 -17.40
N ARG A 63 -7.41 21.04 -18.67
CA ARG A 63 -8.77 21.15 -19.21
C ARG A 63 -9.54 19.82 -19.27
N LYS A 64 -8.86 18.67 -19.28
CA LYS A 64 -9.45 17.32 -19.31
C LYS A 64 -9.68 16.72 -17.92
N ILE A 65 -9.31 17.43 -16.85
CA ILE A 65 -9.52 16.96 -15.48
C ILE A 65 -10.99 17.16 -15.11
N GLU A 66 -11.72 16.06 -14.95
CA GLU A 66 -13.12 16.02 -14.56
C GLU A 66 -13.30 15.35 -13.20
N LEU A 67 -14.36 15.70 -12.46
CA LEU A 67 -14.62 15.15 -11.12
C LEU A 67 -15.06 13.67 -11.15
N TYR A 68 -15.63 13.25 -12.27
CA TYR A 68 -16.20 11.92 -12.47
C TYR A 68 -15.67 11.36 -13.81
N PRO A 69 -15.01 10.20 -13.83
CA PRO A 69 -14.60 9.55 -15.07
C PRO A 69 -15.78 8.93 -15.83
N ASP A 70 -16.86 8.57 -15.11
CA ASP A 70 -18.04 7.91 -15.64
C ASP A 70 -19.25 8.86 -15.72
N GLU A 71 -20.11 8.67 -16.73
CA GLU A 71 -21.41 9.37 -16.84
C GLU A 71 -22.33 9.11 -15.63
N LEU A 72 -22.13 7.98 -14.93
CA LEU A 72 -22.85 7.58 -13.70
C LEU A 72 -22.50 8.46 -12.48
N LYS A 73 -21.58 9.43 -12.59
CA LYS A 73 -21.13 10.30 -11.50
C LYS A 73 -20.58 9.54 -10.28
N ARG A 74 -19.94 8.39 -10.55
CA ARG A 74 -19.16 7.65 -9.55
C ARG A 74 -17.77 8.30 -9.43
N HIS A 75 -17.28 8.48 -8.22
CA HIS A 75 -15.93 9.02 -8.02
C HIS A 75 -14.88 8.00 -8.49
N GLY A 76 -13.81 8.48 -9.12
CA GLY A 76 -12.65 7.66 -9.43
C GLY A 76 -11.84 7.31 -8.17
N LEU A 77 -10.93 6.34 -8.31
CA LEU A 77 -10.04 5.92 -7.23
C LEU A 77 -9.09 7.06 -6.80
N PRO A 78 -8.82 7.23 -5.50
CA PRO A 78 -7.96 8.31 -5.00
C PRO A 78 -6.50 8.11 -5.44
N GLY A 79 -5.86 9.18 -5.89
CA GLY A 79 -4.46 9.15 -6.33
C GLY A 79 -4.22 8.51 -7.69
N VAL A 80 -5.29 8.20 -8.44
CA VAL A 80 -5.25 7.66 -9.80
C VAL A 80 -5.72 8.75 -10.78
N GLY A 81 -5.04 8.87 -11.92
CA GLY A 81 -5.42 9.73 -13.03
C GLY A 81 -4.65 11.06 -13.10
N LEU A 82 -5.06 11.89 -14.06
CA LEU A 82 -4.30 13.07 -14.47
C LEU A 82 -4.22 14.14 -13.38
N SER A 83 -3.00 14.44 -12.93
CA SER A 83 -2.70 15.54 -12.01
C SER A 83 -1.68 16.49 -12.64
N THR A 84 -2.08 17.75 -12.85
CA THR A 84 -1.22 18.80 -13.43
C THR A 84 -0.66 19.76 -12.38
N CYS A 85 -0.90 19.53 -11.09
CA CYS A 85 -0.35 20.36 -10.01
C CYS A 85 1.18 20.30 -10.03
N LEU A 86 1.83 21.47 -10.03
CA LEU A 86 3.29 21.53 -9.89
C LEU A 86 3.70 20.94 -8.53
N LYS A 87 4.65 20.01 -8.55
CA LYS A 87 5.26 19.39 -7.37
C LYS A 87 6.78 19.37 -7.56
N PRO A 88 7.58 19.48 -6.48
CA PRO A 88 9.03 19.42 -6.59
C PRO A 88 9.49 18.08 -7.18
N GLY A 89 10.49 18.13 -8.06
CA GLY A 89 11.12 16.95 -8.65
C GLY A 89 12.20 16.34 -7.76
N PHE A 90 12.64 15.13 -8.10
CA PHE A 90 13.70 14.44 -7.37
C PHE A 90 15.09 14.94 -7.77
N ASN A 91 15.98 15.13 -6.79
CA ASN A 91 17.34 15.64 -7.00
C ASN A 91 18.38 14.65 -6.47
N PHE A 92 18.54 13.54 -7.20
CA PHE A 92 19.53 12.49 -6.90
C PHE A 92 20.84 12.68 -7.66
N SER A 93 21.98 12.40 -7.02
CA SER A 93 23.27 12.16 -7.70
C SER A 93 23.94 10.89 -7.21
N THR A 94 24.67 10.25 -8.11
CA THR A 94 25.50 9.08 -7.82
C THR A 94 26.57 9.42 -6.76
N PRO A 95 26.76 8.59 -5.72
CA PRO A 95 27.85 8.78 -4.77
C PRO A 95 29.22 8.65 -5.44
N CYS A 96 30.06 9.67 -5.31
CA CYS A 96 31.44 9.66 -5.81
C CYS A 96 32.41 10.17 -4.74
N PHE A 97 33.38 9.34 -4.37
CA PHE A 97 34.37 9.64 -3.32
C PHE A 97 35.73 10.09 -3.86
N ILE A 98 35.89 10.10 -5.18
CA ILE A 98 37.15 10.39 -5.88
C ILE A 98 37.18 11.83 -6.43
N ALA A 99 36.00 12.44 -6.65
CA ALA A 99 35.87 13.80 -7.19
C ALA A 99 35.83 14.85 -6.06
N ALA A 100 36.71 15.85 -6.13
CA ALA A 100 36.84 16.90 -5.11
C ALA A 100 35.92 18.12 -5.32
N SER A 101 34.96 18.08 -6.25
CA SER A 101 34.05 19.21 -6.50
C SER A 101 32.81 19.15 -5.62
N GLU A 102 32.73 20.02 -4.61
CA GLU A 102 31.52 20.19 -3.79
C GLU A 102 30.30 20.68 -4.60
N GLU A 103 30.56 21.36 -5.73
CA GLU A 103 29.56 21.93 -6.66
C GLU A 103 28.57 20.91 -7.27
N HIS A 104 28.86 19.61 -7.20
CA HIS A 104 28.05 18.54 -7.83
C HIS A 104 27.32 17.64 -6.81
N GLN A 105 27.46 17.89 -5.51
CA GLN A 105 26.73 17.12 -4.49
C GLN A 105 25.29 17.60 -4.38
N LYS A 106 24.39 16.91 -5.08
CA LYS A 106 22.94 17.08 -4.95
C LYS A 106 22.48 16.71 -3.52
N PRO A 107 21.23 17.05 -3.13
CA PRO A 107 20.74 16.81 -1.77
C PRO A 107 20.70 15.34 -1.31
N SER A 108 20.54 14.37 -2.21
CA SER A 108 20.36 12.95 -1.86
C SER A 108 21.18 12.00 -2.74
N PRO A 109 21.81 10.96 -2.17
CA PRO A 109 22.46 9.89 -2.94
C PRO A 109 21.42 9.07 -3.72
N GLU A 110 21.80 8.73 -4.95
CA GLU A 110 20.95 8.00 -5.91
C GLU A 110 20.52 6.59 -5.44
N ILE A 111 19.30 6.21 -5.84
CA ILE A 111 18.69 4.91 -5.59
C ILE A 111 17.80 4.54 -6.81
N PRO A 112 17.84 3.30 -7.35
CA PRO A 112 17.00 2.91 -8.47
C PRO A 112 15.55 2.71 -7.98
N LEU A 113 14.75 3.77 -8.08
CA LEU A 113 13.37 3.82 -7.61
C LEU A 113 12.51 2.70 -8.20
N GLU A 114 12.62 2.38 -9.49
CA GLU A 114 11.79 1.34 -10.14
C GLU A 114 12.00 -0.07 -9.57
N ILE A 115 13.25 -0.39 -9.17
CA ILE A 115 13.57 -1.66 -8.52
C ILE A 115 12.99 -1.67 -7.11
N LEU A 116 13.09 -0.56 -6.39
CA LEU A 116 12.56 -0.40 -5.04
C LEU A 116 11.02 -0.43 -5.02
N LYS A 117 10.37 0.21 -6.02
CA LYS A 117 8.93 0.25 -6.27
C LYS A 117 8.37 -1.17 -6.44
N THR A 118 8.89 -1.89 -7.43
CA THR A 118 8.51 -3.29 -7.72
C THR A 118 8.69 -4.19 -6.51
N LYS A 119 9.82 -4.09 -5.80
CA LYS A 119 10.09 -4.89 -4.59
C LYS A 119 9.13 -4.56 -3.45
N ALA A 120 8.85 -3.27 -3.20
CA ALA A 120 7.93 -2.86 -2.14
C ALA A 120 6.52 -3.39 -2.37
N ILE A 121 6.01 -3.33 -3.61
CA ILE A 121 4.71 -3.88 -3.98
C ILE A 121 4.68 -5.41 -3.85
N SER A 122 5.73 -6.13 -4.31
CA SER A 122 5.84 -7.59 -4.16
C SER A 122 5.77 -7.99 -2.69
N MET A 123 6.56 -7.34 -1.82
CA MET A 123 6.58 -7.63 -0.39
C MET A 123 5.26 -7.30 0.32
N LEU A 124 4.57 -6.22 -0.07
CA LEU A 124 3.25 -5.91 0.48
C LEU A 124 2.23 -6.99 0.04
N THR A 125 2.27 -7.38 -1.24
CA THR A 125 1.42 -8.42 -1.81
C THR A 125 1.65 -9.76 -1.07
N GLU A 126 2.90 -10.21 -0.96
CA GLU A 126 3.29 -11.41 -0.20
C GLU A 126 2.86 -11.30 1.27
N ALA A 127 3.08 -10.16 1.92
CA ALA A 127 2.71 -9.98 3.32
C ALA A 127 1.19 -10.11 3.53
N VAL A 128 0.37 -9.50 2.67
CA VAL A 128 -1.10 -9.61 2.73
C VAL A 128 -1.57 -11.04 2.44
N HIS A 129 -1.02 -11.71 1.42
CA HIS A 129 -1.45 -13.06 1.04
C HIS A 129 -1.03 -14.15 2.05
N TYR A 130 0.15 -14.02 2.65
CA TYR A 130 0.69 -15.05 3.57
C TYR A 130 0.45 -14.75 5.06
N SER A 131 0.04 -13.53 5.44
CA SER A 131 -0.31 -13.19 6.82
C SER A 131 -1.73 -13.63 7.19
N GLY A 132 -1.98 -14.94 7.14
CA GLY A 132 -3.15 -15.54 7.78
C GLY A 132 -3.04 -15.52 9.31
N VAL A 133 -4.18 -15.68 9.99
CA VAL A 133 -4.36 -15.63 11.46
C VAL A 133 -3.46 -16.63 12.24
N HIS A 134 -2.81 -17.58 11.56
CA HIS A 134 -2.03 -18.66 12.14
C HIS A 134 -0.61 -18.80 11.54
N ILE A 135 0.01 -17.72 11.06
CA ILE A 135 1.42 -17.75 10.63
C ILE A 135 2.34 -18.10 11.82
N ARG A 136 3.10 -19.19 11.69
CA ARG A 136 4.00 -19.70 12.76
C ARG A 136 5.38 -19.06 12.75
N ASP A 137 5.82 -18.58 11.60
CA ASP A 137 7.13 -17.97 11.39
C ASP A 137 6.99 -16.76 10.44
N PRO A 138 6.50 -15.60 10.94
CA PRO A 138 6.42 -14.38 10.14
C PRO A 138 7.81 -13.78 9.90
N VAL A 139 7.98 -13.09 8.77
CA VAL A 139 9.25 -12.46 8.36
C VAL A 139 9.81 -11.58 9.47
N GLY A 140 11.05 -11.83 9.91
CA GLY A 140 11.68 -11.15 11.03
C GLY A 140 11.24 -11.61 12.43
N GLY A 141 10.49 -12.71 12.54
CA GLY A 141 10.07 -13.36 13.80
C GLY A 141 8.83 -12.76 14.48
N LYS A 142 8.30 -11.64 13.96
CA LYS A 142 6.99 -11.09 14.36
C LYS A 142 6.29 -10.42 13.18
N VAL A 143 4.96 -10.45 13.19
CA VAL A 143 4.09 -9.73 12.24
C VAL A 143 4.42 -8.23 12.18
N GLU A 144 4.81 -7.62 13.31
CA GLU A 144 5.33 -6.24 13.39
C GLU A 144 6.48 -5.99 12.37
N PHE A 145 7.46 -6.90 12.30
CA PHE A 145 8.64 -6.75 11.44
C PHE A 145 8.39 -7.16 9.98
N GLN A 146 7.34 -7.93 9.73
CA GLN A 146 6.85 -8.24 8.39
C GLN A 146 6.19 -7.01 7.75
N PHE A 147 5.29 -6.32 8.48
CA PHE A 147 4.52 -5.21 7.93
C PHE A 147 5.13 -3.83 8.13
N VAL A 148 5.53 -3.45 9.35
CA VAL A 148 5.86 -2.04 9.67
C VAL A 148 6.98 -1.47 8.78
N PRO A 149 8.09 -2.17 8.50
CA PRO A 149 9.14 -1.66 7.60
C PRO A 149 8.64 -1.48 6.16
N VAL A 150 7.82 -2.42 5.66
CA VAL A 150 7.27 -2.39 4.30
C VAL A 150 6.24 -1.27 4.15
N LEU A 151 5.34 -1.11 5.12
CA LEU A 151 4.34 -0.03 5.14
C LEU A 151 4.98 1.36 5.26
N LYS A 152 6.05 1.51 6.07
CA LYS A 152 6.85 2.75 6.10
C LYS A 152 7.45 3.08 4.72
N LEU A 153 7.98 2.07 4.02
CA LEU A 153 8.57 2.24 2.69
C LEU A 153 7.50 2.59 1.65
N ILE A 154 6.40 1.85 1.58
CA ILE A 154 5.25 2.14 0.70
C ILE A 154 4.72 3.56 0.96
N GLY A 155 4.47 3.93 2.22
CA GLY A 155 4.00 5.27 2.57
C GLY A 155 4.98 6.39 2.17
N THR A 156 6.29 6.13 2.29
CA THR A 156 7.34 7.07 1.84
C THR A 156 7.31 7.25 0.31
N LEU A 157 7.21 6.15 -0.44
CA LEU A 157 7.17 6.16 -1.90
C LEU A 157 5.85 6.76 -2.45
N LEU A 158 4.72 6.56 -1.76
CA LEU A 158 3.43 7.22 -2.05
C LEU A 158 3.54 8.73 -1.89
N VAL A 159 4.08 9.22 -0.77
CA VAL A 159 4.29 10.67 -0.53
C VAL A 159 5.27 11.27 -1.53
N MET A 160 6.26 10.49 -1.98
CA MET A 160 7.17 10.92 -3.04
C MET A 160 6.49 11.00 -4.42
N GLY A 161 5.40 10.27 -4.66
CA GLY A 161 4.77 10.13 -5.97
C GLY A 161 5.62 9.32 -6.94
N VAL A 162 6.09 8.14 -6.50
CA VAL A 162 6.88 7.19 -7.29
C VAL A 162 6.02 6.11 -7.95
N PHE A 163 4.80 5.89 -7.44
CA PHE A 163 3.85 4.92 -7.96
C PHE A 163 3.03 5.51 -9.11
N ASP A 164 2.86 4.72 -10.16
CA ASP A 164 1.98 5.04 -11.30
C ASP A 164 0.53 4.63 -10.98
N ASP A 165 -0.43 5.02 -11.84
CA ASP A 165 -1.86 4.73 -11.66
C ASP A 165 -2.16 3.26 -11.33
N ASP A 166 -1.52 2.31 -12.02
CA ASP A 166 -1.75 0.88 -11.83
C ASP A 166 -1.09 0.34 -10.55
N ASP A 167 0.05 0.90 -10.14
CA ASP A 167 0.67 0.60 -8.85
C ASP A 167 -0.24 1.07 -7.70
N VAL A 168 -0.81 2.27 -7.81
CA VAL A 168 -1.73 2.84 -6.80
C VAL A 168 -3.00 2.00 -6.71
N LYS A 169 -3.61 1.61 -7.84
CA LYS A 169 -4.75 0.66 -7.85
C LYS A 169 -4.40 -0.64 -7.14
N GLN A 170 -3.25 -1.26 -7.44
CA GLN A 170 -2.83 -2.49 -6.78
C GLN A 170 -2.66 -2.30 -5.26
N ILE A 171 -2.06 -1.19 -4.81
CA ILE A 171 -1.91 -0.89 -3.38
C ILE A 171 -3.29 -0.70 -2.72
N LEU A 172 -4.23 -0.02 -3.37
CA LEU A 172 -5.59 0.16 -2.85
C LEU A 172 -6.34 -1.18 -2.71
N LEU A 173 -6.26 -2.05 -3.72
CA LEU A 173 -6.84 -3.41 -3.68
C LEU A 173 -6.24 -4.29 -2.56
N LEU A 174 -4.96 -4.09 -2.23
CA LEU A 174 -4.29 -4.76 -1.10
C LEU A 174 -4.70 -4.22 0.27
N ILE A 175 -5.30 -3.02 0.33
CA ILE A 175 -5.84 -2.42 1.57
C ILE A 175 -7.27 -2.89 1.81
N ASP A 176 -8.17 -2.68 0.83
CA ASP A 176 -9.55 -3.15 0.91
C ASP A 176 -10.14 -3.39 -0.51
N PRO A 177 -10.26 -4.65 -0.96
CA PRO A 177 -10.80 -4.95 -2.28
C PRO A 177 -12.32 -4.70 -2.36
N ASN A 178 -13.05 -4.52 -1.26
CA ASN A 178 -14.48 -4.22 -1.28
C ASN A 178 -14.75 -2.72 -1.47
N VAL A 179 -13.80 -1.86 -1.11
CA VAL A 179 -13.92 -0.39 -1.24
C VAL A 179 -13.25 0.13 -2.51
N PHE A 180 -12.18 -0.54 -2.95
CA PHE A 180 -11.38 -0.12 -4.11
C PHE A 180 -11.42 -1.10 -5.29
N GLY A 181 -12.19 -2.18 -5.18
CA GLY A 181 -12.49 -3.08 -6.28
C GLY A 181 -13.48 -2.47 -7.28
N ASP A 182 -13.46 -2.97 -8.51
CA ASP A 182 -14.47 -2.62 -9.49
C ASP A 182 -15.83 -3.17 -9.05
N HIS A 183 -16.72 -2.28 -8.59
CA HIS A 183 -18.14 -2.58 -8.42
C HIS A 183 -18.80 -2.77 -9.80
N THR A 184 -18.57 -3.94 -10.40
CA THR A 184 -19.46 -4.48 -11.42
C THR A 184 -20.77 -4.89 -10.75
N GLU A 185 -21.88 -4.58 -11.42
CA GLU A 185 -23.26 -4.68 -10.89
C GLU A 185 -23.65 -6.12 -10.48
N GLU A 186 -22.87 -7.14 -10.88
CA GLU A 186 -23.00 -8.53 -10.44
C GLU A 186 -22.79 -8.74 -8.92
N THR A 187 -22.20 -7.77 -8.22
CA THR A 187 -21.89 -7.89 -6.78
C THR A 187 -23.05 -7.40 -5.89
N GLU A 188 -23.82 -6.41 -6.32
CA GLU A 188 -25.00 -5.92 -5.58
C GLU A 188 -26.10 -7.00 -5.50
N GLU A 189 -26.31 -7.75 -6.59
CA GLU A 189 -27.20 -8.91 -6.61
C GLU A 189 -26.82 -10.02 -5.61
N LYS A 190 -25.56 -10.09 -5.15
CA LYS A 190 -25.13 -11.09 -4.15
C LYS A 190 -25.38 -10.62 -2.73
N THR A 191 -25.10 -9.35 -2.41
CA THR A 191 -25.40 -8.80 -1.09
C THR A 191 -26.91 -8.76 -0.82
N GLU A 192 -27.74 -8.40 -1.81
CA GLU A 192 -29.20 -8.48 -1.64
C GLU A 192 -29.70 -9.93 -1.48
N LYS A 193 -29.13 -10.91 -2.20
CA LYS A 193 -29.52 -12.33 -2.06
C LYS A 193 -29.05 -12.95 -0.74
N GLU A 194 -27.92 -12.52 -0.17
CA GLU A 194 -27.46 -12.96 1.15
C GLU A 194 -28.27 -12.35 2.30
N GLU A 195 -28.73 -11.09 2.18
CA GLU A 195 -29.68 -10.54 3.17
C GLU A 195 -31.07 -11.21 3.10
N VAL A 196 -31.59 -11.48 1.89
CA VAL A 196 -32.89 -12.16 1.74
C VAL A 196 -32.85 -13.61 2.26
N THR A 197 -31.79 -14.37 1.98
CA THR A 197 -31.67 -15.76 2.48
C THR A 197 -31.53 -15.85 4.00
N GLN A 198 -30.87 -14.89 4.65
CA GLN A 198 -30.83 -14.81 6.13
C GLN A 198 -32.17 -14.44 6.77
N ILE A 199 -33.07 -13.77 6.03
CA ILE A 199 -34.44 -13.48 6.48
C ILE A 199 -35.35 -14.71 6.29
N GLU A 200 -35.19 -15.46 5.20
CA GLU A 200 -35.95 -16.69 4.96
C GLU A 200 -35.57 -17.83 5.94
N GLU A 201 -34.29 -18.06 6.25
CA GLU A 201 -33.91 -19.10 7.23
C GLU A 201 -34.54 -18.83 8.62
N LYS A 202 -34.54 -17.58 9.07
CA LYS A 202 -35.18 -17.18 10.35
C LYS A 202 -36.70 -17.29 10.35
N ALA A 203 -37.34 -17.30 9.18
CA ALA A 203 -38.78 -17.53 9.06
C ALA A 203 -39.15 -19.02 9.09
N VAL A 204 -38.23 -19.91 8.70
CA VAL A 204 -38.45 -21.37 8.67
C VAL A 204 -38.20 -22.00 10.05
N GLU A 205 -37.19 -21.55 10.80
CA GLU A 205 -36.87 -22.13 12.13
C GLU A 205 -37.96 -21.87 13.20
N ALA A 206 -38.82 -20.86 13.00
CA ALA A 206 -39.96 -20.58 13.89
C ALA A 206 -41.19 -21.49 13.67
N GLY A 207 -41.13 -22.43 12.71
CA GLY A 207 -42.28 -23.22 12.25
C GLY A 207 -42.49 -24.60 12.87
N GLU A 208 -41.50 -25.18 13.57
CA GLU A 208 -41.52 -26.61 13.95
C GLU A 208 -41.54 -26.91 15.48
N GLU A 209 -42.04 -25.99 16.31
CA GLU A 209 -42.35 -26.28 17.74
C GLU A 209 -43.85 -26.10 18.08
N ALA A 210 -44.75 -26.67 17.28
CA ALA A 210 -46.18 -26.60 17.58
C ALA A 210 -47.05 -27.77 17.07
N LEU A 211 -46.72 -29.05 17.34
CA LEU A 211 -47.72 -30.14 17.43
C LEU A 211 -47.12 -31.50 17.86
N LYS A 212 -47.24 -31.87 19.16
CA LYS A 212 -47.53 -33.24 19.68
C LYS A 212 -47.38 -33.33 21.22
N GLU A 213 -48.33 -32.75 21.96
CA GLU A 213 -48.65 -33.24 23.31
C GLU A 213 -50.12 -33.66 23.39
N THR A 214 -50.37 -34.97 23.33
CA THR A 214 -51.59 -35.62 23.83
C THR A 214 -51.29 -37.07 24.23
N LYS A 215 -51.00 -37.28 25.52
CA LYS A 215 -51.20 -38.55 26.25
C LYS A 215 -52.72 -38.79 26.43
N PRO A 216 -53.26 -40.00 26.71
CA PRO A 216 -52.69 -41.07 27.58
C PRO A 216 -52.92 -42.51 27.00
N LEU A 217 -52.99 -43.67 27.70
CA LEU A 217 -53.06 -44.02 29.13
C LEU A 217 -52.63 -45.50 29.43
N MET A 218 -51.86 -45.69 30.52
CA MET A 218 -51.79 -46.88 31.41
C MET A 218 -51.26 -48.29 31.01
N LYS A 219 -50.50 -48.80 32.01
CA LYS A 219 -50.46 -50.16 32.60
C LYS A 219 -49.59 -51.25 31.95
N GLY A 220 -48.76 -51.84 32.82
CA GLY A 220 -47.74 -52.87 32.60
C GLY A 220 -46.77 -52.79 33.76
#